data_AF-A0A538J0M7-F1
#
_entry.id   AF-A0A538J0M7-F1
#
_cell.length_a   1.000
_cell.length_b   1.000
_cell.length_c   1.000
_cell.angle_alpha   90.00
_cell.angle_beta   90.00
_cell.angle_gamma   90.00
#
_symmetry.space_group_name_H-M   'P 1'
#
loop_
_entity.id
_entity.type
_entity.pdbx_description
1 polymer ?
#
loop_
_entity_poly.entity_id
_entity_poly.type
_entity_poly.pdbx_seq_one_letter_code
_entity_poly.pdbx_strand_id
1 'polypeptide(L)'
;MSQLVSQAVAADSVIDIYAATGMERPDISILSDEFLEEVSQLPQKNLKMELLRKLINDEIRSVSRTNVIQERKFSEMLESAINRYQNRALTTAEIIAELVAMAKELSDTKGRGEQLQLGDSELAFYDAVCQNDSAVMEIGDETLKTIARELIVAVRESTTIDWSLKESVRTGLRARVRRLLNKYDYPPDRQDRAVELEIEQAERLANDLAAWYRSGGGVGG
;
A
#
# COMPACT_ATOMS: atom_id res chain seq x y z
N MET A 1 43.87 -6.73 17.59
CA MET A 1 43.60 -8.18 17.60
C MET A 1 42.85 -8.46 18.89
N SER A 2 41.58 -8.83 18.95
CA SER A 2 40.52 -9.20 18.01
C SER A 2 39.22 -8.91 18.82
N GLN A 3 38.34 -8.01 18.40
CA GLN A 3 37.18 -8.25 17.53
C GLN A 3 36.03 -9.02 18.21
N LEU A 4 34.81 -8.49 18.02
CA LEU A 4 33.48 -9.10 18.20
C LEU A 4 32.78 -8.93 19.56
N VAL A 5 32.25 -7.73 19.79
CA VAL A 5 30.97 -7.58 20.52
C VAL A 5 29.87 -7.83 19.50
N SER A 6 29.31 -9.03 19.50
CA SER A 6 28.21 -9.42 18.62
C SER A 6 26.90 -8.83 19.13
N GLN A 7 26.36 -7.95 18.29
CA GLN A 7 24.96 -7.61 18.01
C GLN A 7 23.89 -8.03 19.03
N ALA A 8 23.21 -6.99 19.52
CA ALA A 8 21.96 -7.06 20.26
C ALA A 8 20.88 -7.86 19.51
N VAL A 9 20.38 -8.87 20.22
CA VAL A 9 19.19 -9.65 19.94
C VAL A 9 17.96 -8.78 20.18
N ALA A 10 17.14 -8.54 19.14
CA ALA A 10 15.74 -8.13 19.26
C ALA A 10 15.00 -8.28 17.92
N ALA A 11 14.96 -9.50 17.38
CA ALA A 11 14.08 -9.84 16.27
C ALA A 11 13.61 -11.29 16.44
N ASP A 12 12.78 -11.56 17.46
CA ASP A 12 12.16 -12.90 17.53
C ASP A 12 10.88 -13.05 18.37
N SER A 13 10.41 -12.02 19.07
CA SER A 13 9.19 -12.15 19.90
C SER A 13 7.88 -12.06 19.11
N VAL A 14 7.92 -11.94 17.78
CA VAL A 14 6.74 -11.78 16.91
C VAL A 14 6.17 -13.14 16.47
N ILE A 15 6.92 -14.23 16.68
CA ILE A 15 6.68 -15.55 16.10
C ILE A 15 5.80 -16.46 16.99
N ASP A 16 5.63 -16.17 18.27
CA ASP A 16 5.11 -17.15 19.24
C ASP A 16 3.57 -17.16 19.42
N ILE A 17 2.82 -16.27 18.75
CA ILE A 17 1.35 -16.22 18.89
C ILE A 17 0.66 -17.28 18.01
N TYR A 18 1.23 -17.57 16.84
CA TYR A 18 0.74 -18.64 15.95
C TYR A 18 0.96 -20.03 16.57
N ALA A 19 2.12 -20.22 17.21
CA ALA A 19 2.44 -21.43 17.96
C ALA A 19 1.56 -21.60 19.21
N ALA A 20 1.29 -20.51 19.95
CA ALA A 20 0.43 -20.54 21.14
C ALA A 20 -1.05 -20.85 20.85
N THR A 21 -1.48 -20.73 19.58
CA THR A 21 -2.84 -21.03 19.12
C THR A 21 -2.94 -22.32 18.29
N GLY A 22 -1.82 -23.00 18.03
CA GLY A 22 -1.78 -24.24 17.25
C GLY A 22 -1.94 -24.05 15.75
N MET A 23 -1.70 -22.85 15.22
CA MET A 23 -1.84 -22.54 13.80
C MET A 23 -0.51 -22.75 13.06
N GLU A 24 -0.49 -23.57 12.02
CA GLU A 24 0.64 -23.68 11.08
C GLU A 24 0.79 -22.38 10.29
N ARG A 25 2.03 -21.94 10.02
CA ARG A 25 2.30 -20.72 9.24
C ARG A 25 1.81 -20.91 7.80
N PRO A 26 0.80 -20.18 7.31
CA PRO A 26 0.43 -20.24 5.91
C PRO A 26 1.25 -19.20 5.16
N ASP A 27 2.20 -19.64 4.33
CA ASP A 27 3.09 -18.78 3.55
C ASP A 27 2.39 -18.00 2.41
N ILE A 28 1.05 -18.07 2.24
CA ILE A 28 0.38 -17.43 1.08
C ILE A 28 -0.95 -16.71 1.41
N SER A 29 -1.57 -16.89 2.58
CA SER A 29 -2.93 -16.35 2.79
C SER A 29 -3.20 -15.87 4.22
N ILE A 30 -2.39 -14.91 4.66
CA ILE A 30 -2.49 -14.32 6.01
C ILE A 30 -3.86 -13.66 6.27
N LEU A 31 -4.63 -13.35 5.21
CA LEU A 31 -6.00 -12.82 5.25
C LEU A 31 -6.98 -13.61 4.37
N SER A 32 -6.83 -14.94 4.27
CA SER A 32 -7.85 -15.79 3.63
C SER A 32 -9.21 -15.63 4.31
N ASP A 33 -10.28 -15.80 3.54
CA ASP A 33 -11.62 -15.89 4.12
C ASP A 33 -11.71 -17.00 5.17
N GLU A 34 -11.06 -18.15 4.91
CA GLU A 34 -11.00 -19.28 5.83
C GLU A 34 -10.28 -18.92 7.13
N PHE A 35 -9.12 -18.27 7.05
CA PHE A 35 -8.36 -17.86 8.22
C PHE A 35 -9.09 -16.77 9.04
N LEU A 36 -9.71 -15.80 8.37
CA LEU A 36 -10.51 -14.78 9.05
C LEU A 36 -11.71 -15.40 9.76
N GLU A 37 -12.30 -16.45 9.20
CA GLU A 37 -13.36 -17.22 9.85
C GLU A 37 -12.84 -17.96 11.09
N GLU A 38 -11.69 -18.63 11.02
CA GLU A 38 -11.04 -19.27 12.18
C GLU A 38 -10.73 -18.26 13.31
N VAL A 39 -10.14 -17.11 12.97
CA VAL A 39 -9.87 -16.03 13.92
C VAL A 39 -11.18 -15.51 14.53
N SER A 40 -12.24 -15.41 13.74
CA SER A 40 -13.56 -14.98 14.22
C SER A 40 -14.19 -15.97 15.21
N GLN A 41 -13.76 -17.24 15.21
CA GLN A 41 -14.30 -18.29 16.08
C GLN A 41 -13.54 -18.47 17.41
N LEU A 42 -12.35 -17.86 17.58
CA LEU A 42 -11.59 -17.97 18.83
C LEU A 42 -12.43 -17.63 20.09
N PRO A 43 -12.20 -18.24 21.26
CA PRO A 43 -13.00 -17.91 22.44
C PRO A 43 -12.65 -16.54 23.04
N GLN A 44 -11.39 -16.10 22.89
CA GLN A 44 -10.84 -14.92 23.56
C GLN A 44 -10.97 -13.66 22.69
N LYS A 45 -11.96 -12.82 23.00
CA LYS A 45 -12.26 -11.60 22.22
C LYS A 45 -11.11 -10.60 22.13
N ASN A 46 -10.37 -10.37 23.22
CA ASN A 46 -9.24 -9.44 23.23
C ASN A 46 -8.08 -9.95 22.37
N LEU A 47 -7.82 -11.27 22.40
CA LEU A 47 -6.80 -11.90 21.56
C LEU A 47 -7.15 -11.79 20.08
N LYS A 48 -8.42 -11.99 19.70
CA LYS A 48 -8.88 -11.79 18.31
C LYS A 48 -8.57 -10.38 17.81
N MET A 49 -8.93 -9.38 18.61
CA MET A 49 -8.76 -7.99 18.24
C MET A 49 -7.28 -7.64 18.06
N GLU A 50 -6.43 -8.04 19.00
CA GLU A 50 -4.98 -7.85 18.92
C GLU A 50 -4.37 -8.52 17.69
N LEU A 51 -4.79 -9.76 17.41
CA LEU A 51 -4.35 -10.52 16.25
C LEU A 51 -4.78 -9.83 14.95
N LEU A 52 -6.06 -9.56 14.77
CA LEU A 52 -6.60 -8.88 13.57
C LEU A 52 -5.91 -7.53 13.35
N ARG A 53 -5.76 -6.72 14.40
CA ARG A 53 -5.05 -5.44 14.33
C ARG A 53 -3.62 -5.61 13.83
N LYS A 54 -2.89 -6.59 14.36
CA LYS A 54 -1.50 -6.86 13.96
C LYS A 54 -1.43 -7.30 12.49
N LEU A 55 -2.30 -8.22 12.09
CA LEU A 55 -2.36 -8.74 10.73
C LEU A 55 -2.67 -7.65 9.70
N ILE A 56 -3.69 -6.84 9.97
CA ILE A 56 -4.05 -5.71 9.11
C ILE A 56 -2.88 -4.73 9.02
N ASN A 57 -2.24 -4.39 10.15
CA ASN A 57 -1.11 -3.47 10.15
C ASN A 57 0.11 -4.01 9.38
N ASP A 58 0.38 -5.31 9.46
CA ASP A 58 1.47 -5.95 8.70
C ASP A 58 1.15 -5.98 7.20
N GLU A 59 -0.11 -6.22 6.82
CA GLU A 59 -0.52 -6.19 5.42
C GLU A 59 -0.58 -4.75 4.86
N ILE A 60 -1.01 -3.75 5.64
CA ILE A 60 -0.91 -2.33 5.26
C ILE A 60 0.55 -1.98 4.95
N ARG A 61 1.52 -2.46 5.75
CA ARG A 61 2.96 -2.26 5.50
C ARG A 61 3.47 -3.00 4.27
N SER A 62 2.83 -4.09 3.89
CA SER A 62 3.14 -4.81 2.65
C SER A 62 2.69 -3.97 1.44
N VAL A 63 1.43 -3.54 1.45
CA VAL A 63 0.83 -2.70 0.39
C VAL A 63 1.49 -1.32 0.33
N SER A 64 1.94 -0.75 1.46
CA SER A 64 2.57 0.56 1.49
C SER A 64 3.88 0.64 0.69
N ARG A 65 4.53 -0.50 0.44
CA ARG A 65 5.74 -0.54 -0.40
C ARG A 65 5.44 -0.15 -1.84
N THR A 66 4.24 -0.44 -2.32
CA THR A 66 3.87 -0.25 -3.73
C THR A 66 2.83 0.85 -3.93
N ASN A 67 1.94 1.10 -2.95
CA ASN A 67 0.80 1.99 -3.13
C ASN A 67 0.52 2.91 -1.91
N VAL A 68 0.92 4.18 -2.01
CA VAL A 68 0.66 5.26 -1.03
C VAL A 68 -0.83 5.42 -0.72
N ILE A 69 -1.69 5.33 -1.74
CA ILE A 69 -3.11 5.66 -1.62
C ILE A 69 -3.81 4.63 -0.74
N GLN A 70 -3.56 3.34 -1.03
CA GLN A 70 -4.13 2.25 -0.24
C GLN A 70 -3.56 2.27 1.19
N GLU A 71 -2.27 2.52 1.37
CA GLU A 71 -1.69 2.67 2.72
C GLU A 71 -2.44 3.72 3.53
N ARG A 72 -2.61 4.94 2.99
CA ARG A 72 -3.29 6.03 3.69
C ARG A 72 -4.72 5.65 4.07
N LYS A 73 -5.48 5.17 3.08
CA LYS A 73 -6.87 4.74 3.26
C LYS A 73 -7.00 3.74 4.40
N PHE A 74 -6.25 2.64 4.35
CA PHE A 74 -6.38 1.56 5.34
C PHE A 74 -5.79 1.94 6.69
N SER A 75 -4.74 2.76 6.74
CA SER A 75 -4.18 3.28 7.99
C SER A 75 -5.19 4.17 8.72
N GLU A 76 -5.84 5.09 8.00
CA GLU A 76 -6.87 5.98 8.55
C GLU A 76 -8.09 5.18 9.02
N MET A 77 -8.53 4.19 8.24
CA MET A 77 -9.63 3.30 8.62
C MET A 77 -9.32 2.52 9.89
N LEU A 78 -8.12 1.93 9.99
CA LEU A 78 -7.69 1.16 11.16
C LEU A 78 -7.61 2.04 12.40
N GLU A 79 -7.00 3.22 12.29
CA GLU A 79 -6.89 4.17 13.40
C GLU A 79 -8.28 4.64 13.86
N SER A 80 -9.17 4.96 12.92
CA SER A 80 -10.55 5.36 13.21
C SER A 80 -11.33 4.26 13.93
N ALA A 81 -11.23 3.00 13.49
CA ALA A 81 -11.88 1.86 14.13
C ALA A 81 -11.38 1.66 15.58
N ILE A 82 -10.06 1.71 15.79
CA ILE A 82 -9.45 1.62 17.12
C ILE A 82 -9.91 2.77 18.02
N ASN A 83 -9.90 4.00 17.51
CA ASN A 83 -10.32 5.17 18.28
C ASN A 83 -11.79 5.10 18.69
N ARG A 84 -12.68 4.66 17.79
CA ARG A 84 -14.10 4.45 18.12
C ARG A 84 -14.28 3.37 19.19
N TYR A 85 -13.51 2.29 19.14
CA TYR A 85 -13.52 1.29 20.21
C TYR A 85 -13.01 1.84 21.55
N GLN A 86 -11.88 2.57 21.56
CA GLN A 86 -11.32 3.18 22.77
C GLN A 86 -12.29 4.18 23.42
N ASN A 87 -13.01 4.95 22.61
CA ASN A 87 -14.03 5.91 23.05
C ASN A 87 -15.37 5.24 23.41
N ARG A 88 -15.43 3.90 23.47
CA ARG A 88 -16.63 3.11 23.75
C ARG A 88 -17.79 3.36 22.77
N ALA A 89 -17.50 3.87 21.58
CA ALA A 89 -18.46 4.02 20.50
C ALA A 89 -18.71 2.70 19.75
N LEU A 90 -17.82 1.71 19.91
CA LEU A 90 -17.99 0.34 19.42
C LEU A 90 -17.89 -0.66 20.57
N THR A 91 -18.72 -1.70 20.51
CA THR A 91 -18.57 -2.90 21.32
C THR A 91 -17.43 -3.78 20.79
N THR A 92 -16.97 -4.72 21.60
CA THR A 92 -15.94 -5.68 21.18
C THR A 92 -16.37 -6.53 19.97
N ALA A 93 -17.67 -6.81 19.82
CA ALA A 93 -18.17 -7.56 18.67
C ALA A 93 -18.13 -6.71 17.39
N GLU A 94 -18.52 -5.44 17.48
CA GLU A 94 -18.54 -4.52 16.35
C GLU A 94 -17.13 -4.19 15.83
N ILE A 95 -16.17 -3.93 16.72
CA ILE A 95 -14.78 -3.70 16.28
C ILE A 95 -14.19 -4.93 15.60
N ILE A 96 -14.47 -6.15 16.09
CA ILE A 96 -14.01 -7.37 15.45
C ILE A 96 -14.62 -7.49 14.04
N ALA A 97 -15.91 -7.22 13.89
CA ALA A 97 -16.57 -7.26 12.59
C ALA A 97 -15.98 -6.22 11.61
N GLU A 98 -15.70 -5.00 12.08
CA GLU A 98 -15.06 -3.97 11.27
C GLU A 98 -13.63 -4.36 10.84
N LEU A 99 -12.83 -4.93 11.76
CA LEU A 99 -11.49 -5.41 11.44
C LEU A 99 -11.51 -6.57 10.45
N VAL A 100 -12.46 -7.51 10.57
CA VAL A 100 -12.63 -8.61 9.60
C VAL A 100 -13.01 -8.06 8.22
N ALA A 101 -13.95 -7.11 8.16
CA ALA A 101 -14.34 -6.49 6.89
C ALA A 101 -13.16 -5.77 6.22
N MET A 102 -12.38 -5.02 7.02
CA MET A 102 -11.18 -4.34 6.53
C MET A 102 -10.11 -5.31 6.02
N ALA A 103 -9.90 -6.42 6.73
CA ALA A 103 -8.98 -7.47 6.32
C ALA A 103 -9.37 -8.07 4.95
N LYS A 104 -10.66 -8.32 4.72
CA LYS A 104 -11.17 -8.79 3.42
C LYS A 104 -10.91 -7.76 2.31
N GLU A 105 -11.25 -6.49 2.56
CA GLU A 105 -11.04 -5.42 1.59
C GLU A 105 -9.55 -5.24 1.21
N LEU A 106 -8.66 -5.41 2.19
CA LEU A 106 -7.22 -5.34 1.98
C LEU A 106 -6.71 -6.55 1.16
N SER A 107 -7.27 -7.74 1.39
CA SER A 107 -7.00 -8.94 0.59
C SER A 107 -7.44 -8.78 -0.86
N ASP A 108 -8.66 -8.27 -1.08
CA ASP A 108 -9.22 -8.03 -2.42
C ASP A 108 -8.40 -7.02 -3.23
N THR A 109 -7.72 -6.09 -2.55
CA THR A 109 -6.86 -5.10 -3.20
C THR A 109 -5.73 -5.75 -4.01
N LYS A 110 -5.24 -6.93 -3.61
CA LYS A 110 -4.26 -7.71 -4.40
C LYS A 110 -4.87 -8.28 -5.68
N GLY A 111 -6.12 -8.74 -5.63
CA GLY A 111 -6.84 -9.27 -6.79
C GLY A 111 -7.20 -8.21 -7.84
N ARG A 112 -7.29 -6.92 -7.45
CA ARG A 112 -7.65 -5.82 -8.36
C ARG A 112 -6.64 -5.63 -9.49
N GLY A 113 -5.34 -5.86 -9.26
CA GLY A 113 -4.33 -5.75 -10.30
C GLY A 113 -4.58 -6.70 -11.46
N GLU A 114 -4.90 -7.95 -11.15
CA GLU A 114 -5.23 -8.98 -12.14
C GLU A 114 -6.53 -8.66 -12.90
N GLN A 115 -7.57 -8.21 -12.18
CA GLN A 115 -8.85 -7.83 -12.79
C GLN A 115 -8.72 -6.66 -13.76
N LEU A 116 -7.88 -5.68 -13.42
CA LEU A 116 -7.66 -4.48 -14.23
C LEU A 116 -6.55 -4.66 -15.28
N GLN A 117 -5.87 -5.81 -15.30
CA GLN A 117 -4.70 -6.08 -16.13
C GLN A 117 -3.62 -5.00 -15.98
N LEU A 118 -3.35 -4.64 -14.71
CA LEU A 118 -2.34 -3.67 -14.30
C LEU A 118 -1.36 -4.35 -13.35
N GLY A 119 -0.06 -4.10 -13.53
CA GLY A 119 0.94 -4.49 -12.54
C GLY A 119 0.82 -3.66 -11.25
N ASP A 120 1.44 -4.10 -10.16
CA ASP A 120 1.33 -3.44 -8.83
C ASP A 120 1.67 -1.94 -8.87
N SER A 121 2.71 -1.57 -9.61
CA SER A 121 3.05 -0.16 -9.81
C SER A 121 1.94 0.54 -10.58
N GLU A 122 1.44 -0.02 -11.69
CA GLU A 122 0.41 0.61 -12.53
C GLU A 122 -0.89 0.81 -11.77
N LEU A 123 -1.25 -0.15 -10.92
CA LEU A 123 -2.39 -0.06 -10.02
C LEU A 123 -2.24 1.11 -9.02
N ALA A 124 -1.02 1.35 -8.51
CA ALA A 124 -0.75 2.44 -7.58
C ALA A 124 -0.89 3.83 -8.19
N PHE A 125 -0.45 4.00 -9.44
CA PHE A 125 -0.67 5.24 -10.21
C PHE A 125 -2.14 5.37 -10.59
N TYR A 126 -2.79 4.29 -11.02
CA TYR A 126 -4.22 4.28 -11.31
C TYR A 126 -5.05 4.74 -10.09
N ASP A 127 -4.78 4.20 -8.91
CA ASP A 127 -5.48 4.57 -7.68
C ASP A 127 -5.25 6.05 -7.30
N ALA A 128 -4.09 6.62 -7.61
CA ALA A 128 -3.78 8.03 -7.36
C ALA A 128 -4.53 8.96 -8.33
N VAL A 129 -4.59 8.63 -9.61
CA VAL A 129 -5.36 9.37 -10.62
C VAL A 129 -6.88 9.30 -10.33
N CYS A 130 -7.35 8.17 -9.77
CA CYS A 130 -8.75 7.97 -9.39
C CYS A 130 -9.18 8.69 -8.10
N GLN A 131 -8.28 9.35 -7.36
CA GLN A 131 -8.65 10.15 -6.18
C GLN A 131 -9.49 11.39 -6.53
N ASN A 132 -9.57 11.75 -7.82
CA ASN A 132 -10.49 12.76 -8.29
C ASN A 132 -11.76 12.11 -8.84
N ASP A 133 -12.84 12.19 -8.06
CA ASP A 133 -14.16 11.66 -8.45
C ASP A 133 -14.63 12.23 -9.81
N SER A 134 -14.33 13.50 -10.10
CA SER A 134 -14.65 14.15 -11.37
C SER A 134 -13.92 13.49 -12.55
N ALA A 135 -12.67 13.05 -12.35
CA ALA A 135 -11.90 12.38 -13.40
C ALA A 135 -12.46 10.99 -13.75
N VAL A 136 -12.94 10.26 -12.73
CA VAL A 136 -13.60 8.96 -12.92
C VAL A 136 -14.89 9.12 -13.71
N MET A 137 -15.67 10.18 -13.43
CA MET A 137 -16.93 10.45 -14.11
C MET A 137 -16.77 10.98 -15.53
N GLU A 138 -15.77 11.83 -15.79
CA GLU A 138 -15.66 12.58 -17.05
C GLU A 138 -14.84 11.87 -18.13
N ILE A 139 -13.83 11.06 -17.75
CA ILE A 139 -12.81 10.55 -18.70
C ILE A 139 -12.86 9.03 -18.84
N GLY A 140 -13.42 8.37 -17.83
CA GLY A 140 -13.66 6.93 -17.81
C GLY A 140 -12.41 6.07 -17.54
N ASP A 141 -12.69 4.85 -17.11
CA ASP A 141 -11.71 3.87 -16.59
C ASP A 141 -10.55 3.56 -17.56
N GLU A 142 -10.84 3.33 -18.84
CA GLU A 142 -9.81 3.00 -19.83
C GLU A 142 -8.78 4.12 -20.05
N THR A 143 -9.22 5.37 -19.98
CA THR A 143 -8.32 6.52 -20.10
C THR A 143 -7.46 6.65 -18.86
N LEU A 144 -8.02 6.43 -17.66
CA LEU A 144 -7.29 6.46 -16.40
C LEU A 144 -6.21 5.37 -16.33
N LYS A 145 -6.51 4.16 -16.81
CA LYS A 145 -5.52 3.08 -16.99
C LYS A 145 -4.40 3.50 -17.94
N THR A 146 -4.75 4.15 -19.05
CA THR A 146 -3.76 4.64 -20.03
C THR A 146 -2.86 5.70 -19.41
N ILE A 147 -3.42 6.65 -18.65
CA ILE A 147 -2.65 7.66 -17.91
C ILE A 147 -1.69 6.96 -16.93
N ALA A 148 -2.16 5.99 -16.14
CA ALA A 148 -1.33 5.26 -15.18
C ALA A 148 -0.12 4.56 -15.84
N ARG A 149 -0.34 3.92 -17.00
CA ARG A 149 0.75 3.30 -17.79
C ARG A 149 1.75 4.33 -18.30
N GLU A 150 1.28 5.45 -18.87
CA GLU A 150 2.17 6.51 -19.35
C GLU A 150 2.93 7.21 -18.21
N LEU A 151 2.32 7.32 -17.02
CA LEU A 151 2.97 7.88 -15.82
C LEU A 151 4.16 7.04 -15.39
N ILE A 152 4.03 5.71 -15.35
CA ILE A 152 5.15 4.84 -14.98
C ILE A 152 6.30 4.94 -15.96
N VAL A 153 6.01 5.01 -17.26
CA VAL A 153 7.05 5.23 -18.27
C VAL A 153 7.76 6.55 -18.01
N ALA A 154 7.01 7.63 -17.78
CA ALA A 154 7.57 8.95 -17.49
C ALA A 154 8.46 8.95 -16.23
N VAL A 155 8.06 8.21 -15.18
CA VAL A 155 8.83 8.05 -13.93
C VAL A 155 10.11 7.25 -14.17
N ARG A 156 10.03 6.11 -14.87
CA ARG A 156 11.18 5.26 -15.21
C ARG A 156 12.21 6.01 -16.06
N GLU A 157 11.77 6.81 -17.03
CA GLU A 157 12.68 7.66 -17.82
C GLU A 157 13.41 8.71 -16.97
N SER A 158 12.85 9.10 -15.83
CA SER A 158 13.49 9.99 -14.85
C SER A 158 14.31 9.26 -13.78
N THR A 159 14.24 7.93 -13.64
CA THR A 159 15.02 7.14 -12.65
C THR A 159 16.52 7.04 -12.92
N THR A 160 17.01 7.49 -14.08
CA THR A 160 18.45 7.62 -14.36
C THR A 160 19.14 8.70 -13.51
N ILE A 161 18.39 9.46 -12.71
CA ILE A 161 18.85 10.59 -11.92
C ILE A 161 18.68 10.27 -10.44
N ASP A 162 19.66 10.62 -9.61
CA ASP A 162 19.59 10.44 -8.16
C ASP A 162 18.44 11.28 -7.55
N TRP A 163 17.30 10.61 -7.29
CA TRP A 163 16.06 11.19 -6.78
C TRP A 163 16.18 11.72 -5.36
N SER A 164 17.16 11.22 -4.60
CA SER A 164 17.33 11.55 -3.19
C SER A 164 17.74 13.00 -2.94
N LEU A 165 18.13 13.75 -3.98
CA LEU A 165 18.87 15.00 -3.81
C LEU A 165 18.46 16.19 -4.72
N LYS A 166 17.43 16.09 -5.56
CA LYS A 166 17.14 17.18 -6.53
C LYS A 166 15.66 17.57 -6.65
N GLU A 167 15.30 18.68 -6.02
CA GLU A 167 14.03 19.42 -6.26
C GLU A 167 13.79 19.73 -7.76
N SER A 168 14.85 19.78 -8.57
CA SER A 168 14.74 19.93 -10.02
C SER A 168 14.13 18.72 -10.73
N VAL A 169 14.37 17.50 -10.24
CA VAL A 169 13.73 16.27 -10.77
C VAL A 169 12.26 16.28 -10.42
N ARG A 170 11.92 16.62 -9.18
CA ARG A 170 10.53 16.75 -8.73
C ARG A 170 9.76 17.80 -9.54
N THR A 171 10.36 18.96 -9.75
CA THR A 171 9.78 20.03 -10.57
C THR A 171 9.59 19.59 -12.03
N GLY A 172 10.59 18.90 -12.59
CA GLY A 172 10.52 18.34 -13.94
C GLY A 172 9.42 17.28 -14.10
N LEU A 173 9.29 16.38 -13.11
CA LEU A 173 8.25 15.36 -13.10
C LEU A 173 6.87 16.01 -12.94
N ARG A 174 6.68 16.96 -12.03
CA ARG A 174 5.40 17.70 -11.88
C ARG A 174 4.95 18.31 -13.20
N ALA A 175 5.87 18.94 -13.93
CA ALA A 175 5.57 19.52 -15.23
C ALA A 175 5.20 18.45 -16.28
N ARG A 176 5.83 17.27 -16.26
CA ARG A 176 5.48 16.15 -17.14
C ARG A 176 4.11 15.58 -16.80
N VAL A 177 3.85 15.30 -15.53
CA VAL A 177 2.56 14.77 -15.03
C VAL A 177 1.43 15.74 -15.39
N ARG A 178 1.58 17.05 -15.13
CA ARG A 178 0.58 18.06 -15.52
C ARG A 178 0.30 18.05 -17.03
N ARG A 179 1.33 17.96 -17.87
CA ARG A 179 1.14 17.88 -19.33
C ARG A 179 0.41 16.61 -19.73
N LEU A 180 0.69 15.49 -19.07
CA LEU A 180 0.03 14.22 -19.33
C LEU A 180 -1.45 14.29 -18.95
N LEU A 181 -1.76 14.77 -17.75
CA LEU A 181 -3.14 14.96 -17.29
C LEU A 181 -3.92 15.89 -18.24
N ASN A 182 -3.32 17.00 -18.68
CA ASN A 182 -3.94 17.90 -19.65
C ASN A 182 -4.17 17.27 -21.04
N LYS A 183 -3.29 16.36 -21.49
CA LYS A 183 -3.44 15.66 -22.78
C LYS A 183 -4.68 14.79 -22.83
N TYR A 184 -5.13 14.29 -21.68
CA TYR A 184 -6.30 13.43 -21.53
C TYR A 184 -7.52 14.16 -20.94
N ASP A 185 -7.53 15.49 -21.00
CA ASP A 185 -8.63 16.33 -20.50
C ASP A 185 -8.95 16.11 -19.00
N TYR A 186 -7.94 15.77 -18.18
CA TYR A 186 -8.08 15.62 -16.72
C TYR A 186 -8.70 16.86 -16.06
N PRO A 187 -9.76 16.73 -15.23
CA PRO A 187 -10.46 17.89 -14.72
C PRO A 187 -9.55 18.73 -13.84
N PRO A 188 -9.55 20.07 -13.99
CA PRO A 188 -8.63 20.96 -13.28
C PRO A 188 -8.97 21.12 -11.79
N ASP A 189 -10.15 20.68 -11.35
CA ASP A 189 -10.70 20.89 -10.01
C ASP A 189 -9.85 20.29 -8.88
N ARG A 190 -9.27 19.09 -9.10
CA ARG A 190 -8.34 18.44 -8.17
C ARG A 190 -7.03 18.00 -8.84
N GLN A 191 -6.72 18.57 -9.99
CA GLN A 191 -5.51 18.22 -10.75
C GLN A 191 -4.23 18.43 -9.95
N ASP A 192 -4.12 19.51 -9.18
CA ASP A 192 -2.92 19.77 -8.37
C ASP A 192 -2.72 18.71 -7.29
N ARG A 193 -3.81 18.27 -6.65
CA ARG A 193 -3.76 17.19 -5.65
C ARG A 193 -3.39 15.86 -6.29
N ALA A 194 -3.94 15.55 -7.46
CA ALA A 194 -3.58 14.36 -8.22
C ALA A 194 -2.08 14.37 -8.55
N VAL A 195 -1.56 15.50 -9.07
CA VAL A 195 -0.12 15.66 -9.36
C VAL A 195 0.73 15.39 -8.12
N GLU A 196 0.40 15.95 -6.96
CA GLU A 196 1.16 15.69 -5.73
C GLU A 196 1.18 14.21 -5.35
N LEU A 197 0.05 13.52 -5.45
CA LEU A 197 -0.05 12.10 -5.18
C LEU A 197 0.78 11.28 -6.17
N GLU A 198 0.75 11.63 -7.47
CA GLU A 198 1.58 10.97 -8.48
C GLU A 198 3.08 11.13 -8.21
N ILE A 199 3.50 12.32 -7.75
CA ILE A 199 4.89 12.56 -7.37
C ILE A 199 5.28 11.69 -6.17
N GLU A 200 4.43 11.60 -5.17
CA GLU A 200 4.69 10.78 -3.99
C GLU A 200 4.80 9.30 -4.36
N GLN A 201 3.91 8.80 -5.22
CA GLN A 201 3.98 7.43 -5.75
C GLN A 201 5.26 7.20 -6.57
N ALA A 202 5.65 8.17 -7.39
CA ALA A 202 6.89 8.10 -8.16
C ALA A 202 8.13 8.05 -7.27
N GLU A 203 8.16 8.81 -6.18
CA GLU A 203 9.25 8.78 -5.21
C GLU A 203 9.36 7.41 -4.52
N ARG A 204 8.23 6.76 -4.20
CA ARG A 204 8.25 5.39 -3.65
C ARG A 204 8.81 4.40 -4.63
N LEU A 205 8.32 4.41 -5.87
CA LEU A 205 8.82 3.52 -6.92
C LEU A 205 10.32 3.71 -7.17
N ALA A 206 10.80 4.95 -7.21
CA ALA A 206 12.21 5.25 -7.39
C ALA A 206 13.08 4.74 -6.22
N ASN A 207 12.61 4.89 -4.98
CA ASN A 207 13.32 4.40 -3.81
C ASN A 207 13.40 2.87 -3.76
N ASP A 208 12.32 2.18 -4.14
CA ASP A 208 12.26 0.72 -4.22
C ASP A 208 13.23 0.19 -5.29
N LEU A 209 13.20 0.76 -6.50
CA LEU A 209 14.14 0.43 -7.57
C LEU A 209 15.60 0.67 -7.14
N ALA A 210 15.89 1.81 -6.51
CA ALA A 210 17.23 2.12 -6.03
C ALA A 210 17.69 1.15 -4.93
N ALA A 211 16.79 0.70 -4.05
CA ALA A 211 17.08 -0.33 -3.06
C ALA A 211 17.38 -1.68 -3.71
N TRP A 212 16.59 -2.07 -4.73
CA TRP A 212 16.82 -3.29 -5.51
C TRP A 212 18.20 -3.28 -6.21
N TYR A 213 18.57 -2.17 -6.86
CA TYR A 213 19.90 -2.00 -7.46
C TYR A 213 21.04 -2.06 -6.42
N ARG A 214 20.87 -1.45 -5.24
CA ARG A 214 21.86 -1.51 -4.15
C ARG A 214 21.98 -2.91 -3.55
N SER A 215 20.92 -3.72 -3.59
CA SER A 215 20.90 -5.10 -3.09
C SER A 215 21.50 -6.13 -4.05
N GLY A 216 22.01 -5.69 -5.22
CA GLY A 216 22.68 -6.56 -6.19
C GLY A 216 21.77 -7.23 -7.21
N GLY A 217 20.52 -6.77 -7.35
CA GLY A 217 19.52 -7.36 -8.27
C GLY A 217 19.76 -7.13 -9.76
N GLY A 218 20.72 -6.30 -10.17
CA GLY A 218 20.99 -6.02 -11.58
C GLY A 218 21.68 -7.17 -12.31
N VAL A 219 20.91 -8.12 -12.85
CA VAL A 219 21.37 -8.96 -13.98
C VAL A 219 21.11 -8.15 -15.25
N GLY A 220 22.17 -7.90 -16.02
CA GLY A 220 22.21 -6.90 -17.08
C GLY A 220 21.39 -7.19 -18.33
N GLY A 221 21.35 -6.18 -19.22
CA GLY A 221 20.77 -6.24 -20.56
C GLY A 221 19.90 -5.03 -20.85
#